data_AF-A0A7W0K4Q7-F1
#
_entry.id   AF-A0A7W0K4Q7-F1
#
_cell.length_a   1.000
_cell.length_b   1.000
_cell.length_c   1.000
_cell.angle_alpha   90.00
_cell.angle_beta   90.00
_cell.angle_gamma   90.00
#
_symmetry.space_group_name_H-M   'P 1'
#
loop_
_entity.id
_entity.type
_entity.pdbx_description
1 polymer ?
#
loop_
_entity_poly.entity_id
_entity_poly.type
_entity_poly.pdbx_seq_one_letter_code
_entity_poly.pdbx_strand_id
1 'polypeptide(L)'
;MVAADGSAGCPVHGASGLPPLADHGGSAPRGQSTVSRSSIDHGRYGRLFRRLPPFAPSDALLAALAGTMADEPTKPGQPQVPFPAGDNPDLASGYTYLGQFIDHDLTFDPVSVFDRQNDPASLTDFRTPRFDLDSVYGRGPRDSPYLYDDDDPVKLLVGHNRDTIFEPVDLPRNQQGRALIGDPRNDVHFIVSQLHLGFIGFHNACVDHLRTRFFPVGELFDEARRLTRWHYQWVVVHDFLRRLVGDDLLGRLLVDDPATGGLRAVLRHYRWNSDPFMPVEFSAAAYRFGHSMVRSAYTLNSTLEPLPILTPTRDPHPLQHLGGFRPLPASWTIEWSRFFVVDGSTPQPARRIDTHLTAPLRKLPDNVDADRRSLGMLNMMRGRALGLPSGQAVAATMGTAGHGGGLDLEGETPLWFYLLKESEVVADGCRLGPTAGRIVGEVVLGLLAGDSSSFLRMAPAWKPELPSSQPGRFTMVDLLRFAGVA
;
A
#
# COMPACT_ATOMS: atom_id res chain seq x y z
N MET A 1 55.06 -37.57 33.15
CA MET A 1 54.99 -38.25 31.84
C MET A 1 54.09 -37.40 30.93
N VAL A 2 54.34 -37.39 29.61
CA VAL A 2 53.65 -36.57 28.57
C VAL A 2 52.36 -37.28 28.12
N ALA A 3 51.26 -36.66 27.66
CA ALA A 3 50.91 -35.25 27.35
C ALA A 3 49.62 -34.82 28.14
N ALA A 4 48.90 -33.69 28.02
CA ALA A 4 48.49 -32.72 26.97
C ALA A 4 47.49 -33.24 25.91
N ASP A 5 46.20 -32.90 26.06
CA ASP A 5 45.41 -32.42 24.91
C ASP A 5 44.28 -31.48 25.37
N GLY A 6 43.89 -30.53 24.53
CA GLY A 6 42.98 -29.44 24.87
C GLY A 6 41.62 -29.51 24.19
N SER A 7 40.57 -29.09 24.89
CA SER A 7 39.30 -28.70 24.26
C SER A 7 38.95 -27.28 24.66
N ALA A 8 39.03 -26.36 23.69
CA ALA A 8 38.60 -24.98 23.86
C ALA A 8 37.07 -24.92 23.88
N GLY A 9 36.50 -24.13 24.79
CA GLY A 9 35.05 -23.94 24.86
C GLY A 9 34.52 -23.26 23.60
N CYS A 10 33.44 -23.79 23.03
CA CYS A 10 32.70 -23.12 21.97
C CYS A 10 32.10 -21.80 22.51
N PRO A 11 32.40 -20.63 21.90
CA PRO A 11 31.70 -19.41 22.25
C PRO A 11 30.26 -19.49 21.75
N VAL A 12 29.31 -19.20 22.64
CA VAL A 12 27.89 -19.09 22.29
C VAL A 12 27.72 -17.85 21.41
N HIS A 13 27.68 -18.04 20.09
CA HIS A 13 27.32 -16.99 19.16
C HIS A 13 25.84 -16.64 19.34
N GLY A 14 25.58 -15.54 20.05
CA GLY A 14 24.26 -14.93 20.11
C GLY A 14 23.85 -14.46 18.71
N ALA A 15 22.97 -15.23 18.06
CA ALA A 15 22.42 -14.90 16.75
C ALA A 15 21.39 -13.76 16.85
N SER A 16 21.86 -12.52 17.03
CA SER A 16 21.06 -11.29 17.05
C SER A 16 20.63 -10.85 15.64
N GLY A 17 20.16 -11.78 14.82
CA GLY A 17 19.79 -11.58 13.41
C GLY A 17 18.29 -11.76 13.16
N LEU A 18 17.48 -10.78 13.55
CA LEU A 18 16.14 -10.64 12.96
C LEU A 18 16.28 -10.02 11.54
N PRO A 19 15.45 -10.41 10.57
CA PRO A 19 15.51 -9.84 9.23
C PRO A 19 15.21 -8.34 9.25
N PRO A 20 15.81 -7.53 8.36
CA PRO A 20 15.50 -6.11 8.24
C PRO A 20 14.02 -5.93 7.91
N LEU A 21 13.40 -4.94 8.55
CA LEU A 21 11.98 -4.68 8.41
C LEU A 21 11.67 -4.15 7.02
N ALA A 22 10.61 -4.70 6.42
CA ALA A 22 10.13 -4.33 5.11
C ALA A 22 9.34 -3.00 5.17
N ASP A 23 10.04 -1.92 5.44
CA ASP A 23 9.51 -0.56 5.29
C ASP A 23 9.38 -0.20 3.78
N HIS A 24 8.51 0.74 3.41
CA HIS A 24 8.22 1.09 2.01
C HIS A 24 9.40 1.81 1.34
N GLY A 25 10.46 1.07 1.02
CA GLY A 25 11.74 1.62 0.62
C GLY A 25 12.85 0.59 0.76
N GLY A 26 13.04 0.09 1.99
CA GLY A 26 14.23 -0.65 2.42
C GLY A 26 14.44 -2.00 1.74
N SER A 27 13.38 -2.80 1.55
CA SER A 27 13.50 -4.14 0.93
C SER A 27 12.79 -4.24 -0.42
N ALA A 28 13.39 -4.98 -1.36
CA ALA A 28 12.75 -5.34 -2.63
C ALA A 28 11.91 -6.62 -2.49
N PRO A 29 10.63 -6.63 -2.90
CA PRO A 29 9.87 -7.87 -3.07
C PRO A 29 10.60 -8.87 -3.97
N ARG A 30 10.45 -10.16 -3.66
CA ARG A 30 11.10 -11.24 -4.40
C ARG A 30 10.60 -11.25 -5.84
N GLY A 31 11.50 -11.59 -6.78
CA GLY A 31 11.23 -11.56 -8.22
C GLY A 31 11.26 -10.17 -8.87
N GLN A 32 11.20 -9.05 -8.12
CA GLN A 32 11.29 -7.72 -8.73
C GLN A 32 12.67 -7.44 -9.33
N SER A 33 13.75 -7.88 -8.66
CA SER A 33 15.14 -7.64 -9.09
C SER A 33 15.53 -8.39 -10.39
N THR A 34 14.90 -9.52 -10.68
CA THR A 34 15.16 -10.31 -11.90
C THR A 34 14.65 -9.64 -13.18
N VAL A 35 13.72 -8.66 -13.08
CA VAL A 35 13.19 -7.89 -14.22
C VAL A 35 14.23 -6.94 -14.85
N SER A 36 15.33 -6.66 -14.15
CA SER A 36 16.46 -5.90 -14.71
C SER A 36 17.09 -6.60 -15.93
N ARG A 37 16.91 -7.93 -16.07
CA ARG A 37 17.52 -8.75 -17.14
C ARG A 37 16.52 -9.61 -17.95
N SER A 38 15.23 -9.60 -17.62
CA SER A 38 14.26 -10.50 -18.25
C SER A 38 13.70 -9.92 -19.56
N SER A 39 13.85 -10.68 -20.64
CA SER A 39 13.12 -10.52 -21.91
C SER A 39 11.85 -11.37 -21.97
N ILE A 40 11.53 -12.13 -20.91
CA ILE A 40 10.47 -13.14 -20.88
C ILE A 40 9.13 -12.51 -20.53
N ASP A 41 8.07 -12.90 -21.25
CA ASP A 41 6.70 -12.41 -21.10
C ASP A 41 5.92 -13.02 -19.90
N HIS A 42 6.59 -13.79 -19.05
CA HIS A 42 6.00 -14.57 -17.96
C HIS A 42 6.72 -14.29 -16.62
N GLY A 43 5.95 -14.16 -15.55
CA GLY A 43 6.44 -13.95 -14.19
C GLY A 43 5.65 -12.88 -13.43
N ARG A 44 5.76 -12.88 -12.09
CA ARG A 44 5.02 -11.96 -11.21
C ARG A 44 5.27 -10.48 -11.53
N TYR A 45 6.50 -10.12 -11.89
CA TYR A 45 6.88 -8.76 -12.24
C TYR A 45 7.29 -8.64 -13.71
N GLY A 46 6.99 -7.48 -14.32
CA GLY A 46 7.31 -7.18 -15.71
C GLY A 46 7.54 -5.70 -15.96
N ARG A 47 7.38 -5.26 -17.22
CA ARG A 47 7.63 -3.87 -17.67
C ARG A 47 6.51 -3.37 -18.58
N LEU A 48 6.10 -2.13 -18.40
CA LEU A 48 5.27 -1.39 -19.36
C LEU A 48 6.07 -0.99 -20.61
N PHE A 49 7.30 -0.51 -20.42
CA PHE A 49 8.07 0.18 -21.47
C PHE A 49 9.34 -0.59 -21.88
N ARG A 50 9.18 -1.87 -22.23
CA ARG A 50 10.28 -2.80 -22.60
C ARG A 50 11.23 -2.31 -23.70
N ARG A 51 10.81 -1.34 -24.52
CA ARG A 51 11.61 -0.79 -25.64
C ARG A 51 12.36 0.50 -25.27
N LEU A 52 12.09 1.10 -24.11
CA LEU A 52 12.83 2.28 -23.67
C LEU A 52 14.18 1.89 -23.06
N PRO A 53 15.26 2.63 -23.33
CA PRO A 53 16.53 2.42 -22.66
C PRO A 53 16.40 2.70 -21.15
N PRO A 54 17.15 1.99 -20.29
CA PRO A 54 17.22 2.31 -18.87
C PRO A 54 17.94 3.65 -18.67
N PHE A 55 17.42 4.50 -17.81
CA PHE A 55 18.08 5.73 -17.39
C PHE A 55 19.03 5.43 -16.23
N ALA A 56 20.30 5.78 -16.40
CA ALA A 56 21.39 5.49 -15.45
C ALA A 56 21.95 6.80 -14.84
N PRO A 57 21.20 7.48 -13.97
CA PRO A 57 21.63 8.74 -13.36
C PRO A 57 22.87 8.55 -12.50
N SER A 58 23.77 9.53 -12.51
CA SER A 58 24.95 9.56 -11.62
C SER A 58 24.54 9.74 -10.16
N ASP A 59 25.39 9.29 -9.22
CA ASP A 59 25.14 9.52 -7.79
C ASP A 59 25.08 11.02 -7.44
N ALA A 60 25.81 11.87 -8.16
CA ALA A 60 25.74 13.32 -8.03
C ALA A 60 24.35 13.87 -8.40
N LEU A 61 23.75 13.41 -9.51
CA LEU A 61 22.39 13.80 -9.89
C LEU A 61 21.36 13.30 -8.88
N LEU A 62 21.49 12.05 -8.42
CA LEU A 62 20.59 11.51 -7.39
C LEU A 62 20.68 12.27 -6.07
N ALA A 63 21.89 12.64 -5.64
CA ALA A 63 22.10 13.44 -4.43
C ALA A 63 21.56 14.87 -4.58
N ALA A 64 21.78 15.51 -5.74
CA ALA A 64 21.25 16.85 -6.03
C ALA A 64 19.71 16.86 -5.98
N LEU A 65 19.06 15.95 -6.70
CA LEU A 65 17.60 15.81 -6.68
C LEU A 65 17.09 15.49 -5.27
N ALA A 66 17.69 14.53 -4.56
CA ALA A 66 17.28 14.19 -3.20
C ALA A 66 17.46 15.37 -2.21
N GLY A 67 18.38 16.29 -2.49
CA GLY A 67 18.60 17.52 -1.74
C GLY A 67 17.50 18.57 -1.91
N THR A 68 16.81 18.61 -3.06
CA THR A 68 15.69 19.54 -3.30
C THR A 68 14.38 19.05 -2.71
N MET A 69 14.26 17.76 -2.36
CA MET A 69 13.02 17.13 -1.86
C MET A 69 12.69 17.47 -0.39
N ALA A 70 13.09 18.64 0.08
CA ALA A 70 12.82 19.09 1.43
C ALA A 70 11.46 19.79 1.52
N ASP A 71 10.58 19.25 2.34
CA ASP A 71 9.40 19.98 2.82
C ASP A 71 9.83 21.11 3.79
N GLU A 72 9.18 22.27 3.68
CA GLU A 72 9.40 23.43 4.55
C GLU A 72 8.99 23.07 5.99
N PRO A 73 9.85 23.29 7.00
CA PRO A 73 9.52 22.88 8.36
C PRO A 73 8.37 23.70 8.93
N THR A 74 7.30 23.03 9.36
CA THR A 74 6.25 23.64 10.20
C THR A 74 6.91 24.24 11.44
N LYS A 75 6.91 25.58 11.54
CA LYS A 75 7.61 26.29 12.62
C LYS A 75 6.93 25.99 13.97
N PRO A 76 7.67 25.55 15.00
CA PRO A 76 7.09 25.29 16.32
C PRO A 76 6.36 26.53 16.85
N GLY A 77 5.14 26.34 17.37
CA GLY A 77 4.35 27.40 17.99
C GLY A 77 3.59 28.34 17.04
N GLN A 78 3.56 28.09 15.73
CA GLN A 78 2.61 28.79 14.85
C GLN A 78 1.19 28.21 15.00
N PRO A 79 0.14 29.05 14.94
CA PRO A 79 -1.24 28.56 14.98
C PRO A 79 -1.53 27.64 13.78
N GLN A 80 -2.29 26.58 14.00
CA GLN A 80 -2.73 25.69 12.93
C GLN A 80 -3.64 26.44 11.95
N VAL A 81 -3.09 26.81 10.80
CA VAL A 81 -3.89 27.06 9.59
C VAL A 81 -4.51 25.72 9.14
N PRO A 82 -5.79 25.66 8.72
CA PRO A 82 -6.46 24.39 8.35
C PRO A 82 -5.73 23.59 7.26
N PHE A 83 -5.02 24.30 6.38
CA PHE A 83 -4.04 23.74 5.46
C PHE A 83 -2.72 24.51 5.62
N PRO A 84 -1.70 23.98 6.34
CA PRO A 84 -0.33 24.46 6.19
C PRO A 84 0.15 24.26 4.75
N ALA A 85 1.16 25.03 4.32
CA ALA A 85 1.77 24.88 3.00
C ALA A 85 2.13 23.41 2.73
N GLY A 86 1.75 22.89 1.56
CA GLY A 86 1.95 21.49 1.16
C GLY A 86 0.87 20.48 1.62
N ASP A 87 -0.13 20.87 2.42
CA ASP A 87 -1.30 20.00 2.69
C ASP A 87 -2.25 19.99 1.47
N ASN A 88 -2.82 18.82 1.17
CA ASN A 88 -3.74 18.61 0.06
C ASN A 88 -5.18 18.96 0.49
N PRO A 89 -5.84 19.96 -0.14
CA PRO A 89 -7.18 20.40 0.27
C PRO A 89 -8.29 19.39 -0.07
N ASP A 90 -8.06 18.53 -1.06
CA ASP A 90 -9.09 17.66 -1.65
C ASP A 90 -9.01 16.20 -1.15
N LEU A 91 -7.95 15.84 -0.40
CA LEU A 91 -7.64 14.46 -0.05
C LEU A 91 -7.34 14.27 1.44
N ALA A 92 -8.21 13.50 2.11
CA ALA A 92 -8.03 13.14 3.51
C ALA A 92 -6.89 12.11 3.70
N SER A 93 -6.18 12.18 4.83
CA SER A 93 -4.99 11.35 5.11
C SER A 93 -5.24 9.85 5.19
N GLY A 94 -6.48 9.40 5.41
CA GLY A 94 -6.85 8.00 5.34
C GLY A 94 -6.58 7.38 3.96
N TYR A 95 -6.61 8.17 2.89
CA TYR A 95 -6.26 7.70 1.54
C TYR A 95 -4.77 7.42 1.36
N THR A 96 -3.88 8.05 2.15
CA THR A 96 -2.44 7.66 2.21
C THR A 96 -2.30 6.21 2.66
N TYR A 97 -3.03 5.84 3.72
CA TYR A 97 -2.94 4.53 4.36
C TYR A 97 -3.77 3.45 3.67
N LEU A 98 -4.88 3.81 3.03
CA LEU A 98 -5.56 2.94 2.09
C LEU A 98 -4.67 2.60 0.90
N GLY A 99 -3.96 3.59 0.33
CA GLY A 99 -2.99 3.34 -0.74
C GLY A 99 -1.86 2.40 -0.32
N GLN A 100 -1.39 2.53 0.92
CA GLN A 100 -0.40 1.64 1.53
C GLN A 100 -0.91 0.20 1.73
N PHE A 101 -2.12 0.03 2.25
CA PHE A 101 -2.77 -1.28 2.40
C PHE A 101 -2.95 -1.96 1.02
N ILE A 102 -3.32 -1.20 0.00
CA ILE A 102 -3.42 -1.69 -1.38
C ILE A 102 -2.04 -2.10 -1.96
N ASP A 103 -0.95 -1.37 -1.65
CA ASP A 103 0.42 -1.79 -2.01
C ASP A 103 0.77 -3.13 -1.38
N HIS A 104 0.35 -3.36 -0.13
CA HIS A 104 0.59 -4.63 0.56
C HIS A 104 -0.09 -5.80 -0.15
N ASP A 105 -1.39 -5.68 -0.40
CA ASP A 105 -2.21 -6.67 -1.12
C ASP A 105 -1.61 -7.04 -2.49
N LEU A 106 -1.15 -6.05 -3.25
CA LEU A 106 -0.59 -6.26 -4.59
C LEU A 106 0.83 -6.86 -4.61
N THR A 107 1.66 -6.57 -3.59
CA THR A 107 3.12 -6.79 -3.67
C THR A 107 3.69 -7.86 -2.74
N PHE A 108 2.89 -8.49 -1.88
CA PHE A 108 3.42 -9.42 -0.87
C PHE A 108 3.93 -10.75 -1.46
N ASP A 109 5.18 -11.10 -1.16
CA ASP A 109 5.79 -12.38 -1.55
C ASP A 109 6.22 -13.16 -0.30
N PRO A 110 5.51 -14.23 0.11
CA PRO A 110 5.80 -14.96 1.35
C PRO A 110 6.87 -16.06 1.24
N VAL A 111 7.28 -16.49 0.03
CA VAL A 111 8.06 -17.74 -0.19
C VAL A 111 9.56 -17.54 0.06
N SER A 112 10.29 -18.52 0.61
CA SER A 112 11.71 -18.33 0.92
C SER A 112 12.62 -18.47 -0.32
N VAL A 113 13.88 -18.04 -0.18
CA VAL A 113 14.90 -18.27 -1.22
C VAL A 113 15.34 -19.74 -1.27
N PHE A 114 15.16 -20.48 -0.17
CA PHE A 114 15.58 -21.87 -0.04
C PHE A 114 14.60 -22.86 -0.69
N ASP A 115 13.28 -22.61 -0.60
CA ASP A 115 12.27 -23.47 -1.23
C ASP A 115 12.50 -23.59 -2.75
N ARG A 116 12.95 -22.49 -3.36
CA ARG A 116 13.25 -22.37 -4.79
C ARG A 116 14.47 -23.19 -5.27
N GLN A 117 15.32 -23.68 -4.36
CA GLN A 117 16.42 -24.59 -4.71
C GLN A 117 16.01 -26.05 -4.67
N ASN A 118 15.01 -26.40 -3.85
CA ASN A 118 14.59 -27.79 -3.64
C ASN A 118 13.46 -28.24 -4.58
N ASP A 119 12.69 -27.32 -5.15
CA ASP A 119 11.65 -27.65 -6.13
C ASP A 119 11.64 -26.68 -7.33
N PRO A 120 12.17 -27.08 -8.50
CA PRO A 120 12.06 -26.32 -9.75
C PRO A 120 10.62 -26.17 -10.27
N ALA A 121 9.65 -26.97 -9.82
CA ALA A 121 8.23 -26.80 -10.14
C ALA A 121 7.54 -25.76 -9.23
N SER A 122 8.07 -25.50 -8.03
CA SER A 122 7.60 -24.40 -7.15
C SER A 122 7.78 -23.01 -7.77
N LEU A 123 8.47 -22.89 -8.91
CA LEU A 123 8.52 -21.70 -9.76
C LEU A 123 7.15 -21.24 -10.28
N THR A 124 6.04 -21.94 -9.98
CA THR A 124 4.68 -21.52 -10.35
C THR A 124 3.79 -21.02 -9.19
N ASP A 125 4.08 -21.26 -7.90
CA ASP A 125 3.27 -20.72 -6.78
C ASP A 125 3.71 -19.30 -6.37
N PHE A 126 3.79 -18.40 -7.36
CA PHE A 126 3.94 -16.97 -7.11
C PHE A 126 2.56 -16.35 -6.94
N ARG A 127 2.30 -15.70 -5.78
CA ARG A 127 1.13 -14.83 -5.59
C ARG A 127 1.02 -13.84 -6.75
N THR A 128 -0.01 -14.03 -7.59
CA THR A 128 -0.36 -13.11 -8.67
C THR A 128 -0.79 -11.78 -8.07
N PRO A 129 -0.41 -10.63 -8.65
CA PRO A 129 -0.83 -9.31 -8.15
C PRO A 129 -2.34 -9.12 -8.34
N ARG A 130 -3.13 -9.37 -7.29
CA ARG A 130 -4.60 -9.30 -7.32
C ARG A 130 -5.10 -8.46 -6.15
N PHE A 131 -6.32 -7.96 -6.29
CA PHE A 131 -7.07 -7.31 -5.21
C PHE A 131 -7.93 -8.37 -4.52
N ASP A 132 -7.30 -9.33 -3.85
CA ASP A 132 -7.97 -10.51 -3.29
C ASP A 132 -7.91 -10.65 -1.78
N LEU A 133 -7.38 -9.62 -1.09
CA LEU A 133 -7.28 -9.54 0.36
C LEU A 133 -6.53 -10.75 0.93
N ASP A 134 -5.56 -11.28 0.18
CA ASP A 134 -4.71 -12.39 0.59
C ASP A 134 -3.82 -12.05 1.81
N SER A 135 -3.65 -10.76 2.07
CA SER A 135 -3.04 -10.19 3.28
C SER A 135 -3.92 -10.37 4.52
N VAL A 136 -5.24 -10.44 4.35
CA VAL A 136 -6.27 -10.65 5.40
C VAL A 136 -6.62 -12.13 5.53
N TYR A 137 -6.91 -12.81 4.42
CA TYR A 137 -7.37 -14.21 4.40
C TYR A 137 -6.25 -15.26 4.49
N GLY A 138 -4.97 -14.86 4.34
CA GLY A 138 -3.83 -15.78 4.31
C GLY A 138 -3.92 -16.77 3.15
N ARG A 139 -3.97 -18.07 3.44
CA ARG A 139 -4.29 -19.14 2.47
C ARG A 139 -5.68 -19.77 2.69
N GLY A 140 -6.56 -19.13 3.47
CA GLY A 140 -7.90 -19.62 3.82
C GLY A 140 -7.93 -20.46 5.10
N PRO A 141 -9.13 -20.81 5.62
CA PRO A 141 -9.30 -21.41 6.95
C PRO A 141 -8.72 -22.82 7.10
N ARG A 142 -8.41 -23.53 6.00
CA ARG A 142 -7.74 -24.85 6.04
C ARG A 142 -6.22 -24.76 6.15
N ASP A 143 -5.60 -23.86 5.38
CA ASP A 143 -4.14 -23.68 5.32
C ASP A 143 -3.62 -22.68 6.38
N SER A 144 -4.49 -21.80 6.89
CA SER A 144 -4.15 -20.75 7.86
C SER A 144 -5.22 -20.62 8.97
N PRO A 145 -5.60 -21.72 9.66
CA PRO A 145 -6.72 -21.73 10.61
C PRO A 145 -6.55 -20.71 11.74
N TYR A 146 -5.31 -20.42 12.15
CA TYR A 146 -4.98 -19.42 13.19
C TYR A 146 -5.35 -17.96 12.84
N LEU A 147 -5.83 -17.68 11.63
CA LEU A 147 -6.40 -16.38 11.23
C LEU A 147 -7.93 -16.32 11.40
N TYR A 148 -8.56 -17.43 11.79
CA TYR A 148 -10.02 -17.61 11.85
C TYR A 148 -10.45 -17.89 13.29
N ASP A 149 -11.72 -17.62 13.57
CA ASP A 149 -12.31 -17.86 14.88
C ASP A 149 -12.63 -19.36 15.06
N ASP A 150 -12.23 -19.97 16.17
CA ASP A 150 -12.45 -21.42 16.40
C ASP A 150 -13.94 -21.74 16.69
N ASP A 151 -14.70 -20.81 17.28
CA ASP A 151 -16.12 -20.96 17.55
C ASP A 151 -16.96 -20.65 16.29
N ASP A 152 -16.45 -19.80 15.38
CA ASP A 152 -17.04 -19.50 14.08
C ASP A 152 -16.00 -19.44 12.93
N PRO A 153 -15.54 -20.58 12.37
CA PRO A 153 -14.48 -20.61 11.36
C PRO A 153 -14.81 -19.98 10.00
N VAL A 154 -16.02 -19.44 9.84
CA VAL A 154 -16.41 -18.60 8.70
C VAL A 154 -15.94 -17.14 8.91
N LYS A 155 -15.75 -16.73 10.17
CA LYS A 155 -15.24 -15.42 10.57
C LYS A 155 -13.72 -15.44 10.76
N LEU A 156 -13.12 -14.27 10.56
CA LEU A 156 -11.72 -13.99 10.85
C LEU A 156 -11.55 -13.67 12.34
N LEU A 157 -10.45 -14.12 12.92
CA LEU A 157 -10.14 -13.95 14.33
C LEU A 157 -9.93 -12.48 14.68
N VAL A 158 -10.69 -11.99 15.65
CA VAL A 158 -10.52 -10.67 16.24
C VAL A 158 -9.68 -10.79 17.52
N GLY A 159 -8.65 -9.96 17.66
CA GLY A 159 -7.79 -9.97 18.83
C GLY A 159 -8.35 -9.16 19.98
N HIS A 160 -7.92 -9.49 21.20
CA HIS A 160 -8.23 -8.71 22.39
C HIS A 160 -7.09 -7.77 22.76
N ASN A 161 -7.41 -6.49 22.92
CA ASN A 161 -6.52 -5.57 23.62
C ASN A 161 -6.44 -5.97 25.09
N ARG A 162 -5.23 -6.15 25.62
CA ARG A 162 -4.98 -6.57 27.01
C ARG A 162 -4.69 -5.40 27.94
N ASP A 163 -4.46 -4.21 27.40
CA ASP A 163 -4.08 -3.02 28.16
C ASP A 163 -5.30 -2.24 28.67
N THR A 164 -6.51 -2.52 28.16
CA THR A 164 -7.77 -1.86 28.58
C THR A 164 -9.00 -2.72 28.33
N ILE A 165 -10.03 -2.54 29.16
CA ILE A 165 -11.38 -3.11 28.96
C ILE A 165 -12.30 -2.21 28.12
N PHE A 166 -11.93 -0.94 27.92
CA PHE A 166 -12.77 0.06 27.25
C PHE A 166 -12.59 0.07 25.73
N GLU A 167 -11.41 -0.34 25.25
CA GLU A 167 -11.10 -0.55 23.83
C GLU A 167 -10.65 -2.02 23.63
N PRO A 168 -11.54 -3.01 23.84
CA PRO A 168 -11.14 -4.41 24.04
C PRO A 168 -10.67 -5.14 22.76
N VAL A 169 -10.44 -4.40 21.66
CA VAL A 169 -10.21 -4.94 20.31
C VAL A 169 -8.85 -4.50 19.77
N ASP A 170 -8.06 -5.45 19.27
CA ASP A 170 -6.79 -5.25 18.55
C ASP A 170 -6.71 -6.34 17.47
N LEU A 171 -5.64 -6.34 16.66
CA LEU A 171 -5.28 -7.52 15.87
C LEU A 171 -4.98 -8.72 16.79
N PRO A 172 -5.24 -9.97 16.35
CA PRO A 172 -4.77 -11.15 17.07
C PRO A 172 -3.25 -11.10 17.19
N ARG A 173 -2.71 -11.25 18.40
CA ARG A 173 -1.27 -11.14 18.69
C ARG A 173 -0.72 -12.37 19.41
N ASN A 174 0.51 -12.73 19.08
CA ASN A 174 1.24 -13.77 19.80
C ASN A 174 1.70 -13.29 21.20
N GLN A 175 2.30 -14.19 21.99
CA GLN A 175 2.81 -13.87 23.33
C GLN A 175 3.91 -12.79 23.38
N GLN A 176 4.50 -12.42 22.23
CA GLN A 176 5.50 -11.36 22.09
C GLN A 176 4.89 -10.05 21.53
N GLY A 177 3.56 -9.96 21.37
CA GLY A 177 2.88 -8.77 20.86
C GLY A 177 2.92 -8.58 19.34
N ARG A 178 3.42 -9.56 18.58
CA ARG A 178 3.41 -9.53 17.11
C ARG A 178 2.05 -9.95 16.57
N ALA A 179 1.48 -9.15 15.66
CA ALA A 179 0.24 -9.48 14.98
C ALA A 179 0.35 -10.79 14.17
N LEU A 180 -0.72 -11.58 14.21
CA LEU A 180 -0.93 -12.82 13.49
C LEU A 180 -1.84 -12.53 12.29
N ILE A 181 -1.25 -12.04 11.20
CA ILE A 181 -1.94 -11.55 10.00
C ILE A 181 -1.23 -12.07 8.73
N GLY A 182 -1.95 -12.14 7.61
CA GLY A 182 -1.43 -12.74 6.37
C GLY A 182 -0.29 -11.96 5.68
N ASP A 183 -0.21 -10.64 5.88
CA ASP A 183 0.99 -9.83 5.57
C ASP A 183 1.41 -9.03 6.81
N PRO A 184 2.58 -9.32 7.43
CA PRO A 184 3.04 -8.63 8.64
C PRO A 184 3.35 -7.15 8.41
N ARG A 185 3.52 -6.68 7.17
CA ARG A 185 3.71 -5.24 6.89
C ARG A 185 2.47 -4.42 7.28
N ASN A 186 1.30 -5.03 7.36
CA ASN A 186 0.10 -4.38 7.87
C ASN A 186 0.13 -4.08 9.39
N ASP A 187 1.17 -4.50 10.13
CA ASP A 187 1.38 -4.10 11.55
C ASP A 187 2.50 -3.05 11.73
N VAL A 188 2.96 -2.39 10.65
CA VAL A 188 4.11 -1.44 10.69
C VAL A 188 3.83 -0.17 11.50
N HIS A 189 2.59 0.30 11.53
CA HIS A 189 2.13 1.39 12.41
C HIS A 189 0.61 1.31 12.62
N PHE A 190 0.13 1.83 13.75
CA PHE A 190 -1.24 1.56 14.21
C PHE A 190 -2.36 1.99 13.25
N ILE A 191 -2.14 3.00 12.40
CA ILE A 191 -3.15 3.41 11.40
C ILE A 191 -3.43 2.28 10.39
N VAL A 192 -2.41 1.56 9.91
CA VAL A 192 -2.61 0.42 9.00
C VAL A 192 -2.98 -0.85 9.79
N SER A 193 -2.47 -1.04 11.02
CA SER A 193 -2.91 -2.15 11.90
C SER A 193 -4.43 -2.09 12.13
N GLN A 194 -4.97 -0.89 12.43
CA GLN A 194 -6.39 -0.69 12.66
C GLN A 194 -7.21 -0.67 11.36
N LEU A 195 -6.63 -0.25 10.23
CA LEU A 195 -7.27 -0.41 8.91
C LEU A 195 -7.44 -1.90 8.57
N HIS A 196 -6.43 -2.71 8.84
CA HIS A 196 -6.47 -4.16 8.66
C HIS A 196 -7.52 -4.83 9.57
N LEU A 197 -7.60 -4.40 10.83
CA LEU A 197 -8.68 -4.79 11.75
C LEU A 197 -10.07 -4.39 11.22
N GLY A 198 -10.18 -3.23 10.56
CA GLY A 198 -11.40 -2.81 9.86
C GLY A 198 -11.82 -3.76 8.73
N PHE A 199 -10.87 -4.31 7.97
CA PHE A 199 -11.17 -5.34 6.96
C PHE A 199 -11.56 -6.70 7.57
N ILE A 200 -10.98 -7.09 8.71
CA ILE A 200 -11.41 -8.25 9.50
C ILE A 200 -12.87 -8.07 9.95
N GLY A 201 -13.19 -6.92 10.54
CA GLY A 201 -14.55 -6.57 10.96
C GLY A 201 -15.54 -6.53 9.79
N PHE A 202 -15.12 -6.00 8.63
CA PHE A 202 -15.96 -5.92 7.44
C PHE A 202 -16.32 -7.30 6.87
N HIS A 203 -15.38 -8.24 6.81
CA HIS A 203 -15.68 -9.63 6.45
C HIS A 203 -16.65 -10.27 7.45
N ASN A 204 -16.40 -10.10 8.75
CA ASN A 204 -17.26 -10.67 9.80
C ASN A 204 -18.70 -10.11 9.74
N ALA A 205 -18.86 -8.82 9.43
CA ALA A 205 -20.15 -8.20 9.15
C ALA A 205 -20.81 -8.73 7.86
N CYS A 206 -20.04 -9.02 6.81
CA CYS A 206 -20.55 -9.66 5.60
C CYS A 206 -21.08 -11.08 5.86
N VAL A 207 -20.39 -11.86 6.72
CA VAL A 207 -20.85 -13.18 7.17
C VAL A 207 -22.21 -13.07 7.88
N ASP A 208 -22.34 -12.16 8.83
CA ASP A 208 -23.60 -11.97 9.57
C ASP A 208 -24.73 -11.46 8.66
N HIS A 209 -24.44 -10.55 7.74
CA HIS A 209 -25.41 -10.08 6.74
C HIS A 209 -25.95 -11.22 5.86
N LEU A 210 -25.07 -12.09 5.34
CA LEU A 210 -25.48 -13.24 4.53
C LEU A 210 -26.28 -14.28 5.34
N ARG A 211 -25.98 -14.45 6.63
CA ARG A 211 -26.80 -15.28 7.55
C ARG A 211 -28.22 -14.76 7.69
N THR A 212 -28.43 -13.43 7.76
CA THR A 212 -29.80 -12.87 7.80
C THR A 212 -30.60 -13.14 6.52
N ARG A 213 -29.93 -13.49 5.41
CA ARG A 213 -30.54 -13.88 4.13
C ARG A 213 -30.70 -15.40 3.96
N PHE A 214 -30.49 -16.20 5.01
CA PHE A 214 -30.59 -17.66 5.01
C PHE A 214 -29.65 -18.35 4.00
N PHE A 215 -28.46 -17.79 3.77
CA PHE A 215 -27.49 -18.35 2.83
C PHE A 215 -26.94 -19.72 3.32
N PRO A 216 -26.70 -20.72 2.44
CA PRO A 216 -26.22 -22.04 2.85
C PRO A 216 -24.85 -22.00 3.57
N VAL A 217 -24.77 -22.65 4.73
CA VAL A 217 -23.57 -22.66 5.60
C VAL A 217 -22.31 -23.14 4.85
N GLY A 218 -22.45 -24.13 3.96
CA GLY A 218 -21.32 -24.70 3.20
C GLY A 218 -20.70 -23.75 2.16
N GLU A 219 -21.41 -22.69 1.76
CA GLU A 219 -20.95 -21.70 0.75
C GLU A 219 -20.73 -20.31 1.38
N LEU A 220 -21.17 -20.12 2.63
CA LEU A 220 -21.19 -18.83 3.33
C LEU A 220 -19.82 -18.14 3.41
N PHE A 221 -18.73 -18.89 3.60
CA PHE A 221 -17.39 -18.30 3.65
C PHE A 221 -16.97 -17.72 2.30
N ASP A 222 -17.10 -18.51 1.22
CA ASP A 222 -16.67 -18.09 -0.11
C ASP A 222 -17.53 -16.93 -0.64
N GLU A 223 -18.82 -16.91 -0.31
CA GLU A 223 -19.72 -15.80 -0.63
C GLU A 223 -19.42 -14.54 0.19
N ALA A 224 -19.18 -14.67 1.51
CA ALA A 224 -18.77 -13.54 2.34
C ALA A 224 -17.42 -12.95 1.87
N ARG A 225 -16.49 -13.82 1.48
CA ARG A 225 -15.20 -13.44 0.88
C ARG A 225 -15.37 -12.78 -0.48
N ARG A 226 -16.25 -13.29 -1.36
CA ARG A 226 -16.57 -12.66 -2.66
C ARG A 226 -17.15 -11.27 -2.44
N LEU A 227 -18.15 -11.14 -1.57
CA LEU A 227 -18.84 -9.90 -1.26
C LEU A 227 -17.88 -8.84 -0.70
N THR A 228 -17.03 -9.24 0.26
CA THR A 228 -15.98 -8.41 0.87
C THR A 228 -15.00 -7.93 -0.20
N ARG A 229 -14.44 -8.85 -1.00
CA ARG A 229 -13.48 -8.53 -2.06
C ARG A 229 -14.07 -7.61 -3.13
N TRP A 230 -15.30 -7.82 -3.57
CA TRP A 230 -15.91 -6.99 -4.62
C TRP A 230 -16.20 -5.56 -4.12
N HIS A 231 -16.63 -5.39 -2.86
CA HIS A 231 -16.75 -4.05 -2.26
C HIS A 231 -15.38 -3.38 -2.08
N TYR A 232 -14.35 -4.11 -1.65
CA TYR A 232 -12.97 -3.59 -1.61
C TYR A 232 -12.47 -3.15 -2.99
N GLN A 233 -12.62 -4.00 -4.02
CA GLN A 233 -12.27 -3.67 -5.41
C GLN A 233 -13.04 -2.45 -5.94
N TRP A 234 -14.31 -2.28 -5.52
CA TRP A 234 -15.09 -1.09 -5.82
C TRP A 234 -14.52 0.16 -5.13
N VAL A 235 -14.16 0.08 -3.85
CA VAL A 235 -13.49 1.18 -3.13
C VAL A 235 -12.16 1.56 -3.80
N VAL A 236 -11.35 0.56 -4.20
CA VAL A 236 -10.08 0.77 -4.93
C VAL A 236 -10.30 1.61 -6.21
N VAL A 237 -11.36 1.34 -6.97
CA VAL A 237 -11.63 2.02 -8.26
C VAL A 237 -12.40 3.33 -8.10
N HIS A 238 -13.56 3.27 -7.44
CA HIS A 238 -14.56 4.34 -7.47
C HIS A 238 -14.41 5.36 -6.33
N ASP A 239 -13.60 5.06 -5.31
CA ASP A 239 -13.27 6.00 -4.23
C ASP A 239 -11.78 6.38 -4.28
N PHE A 240 -10.87 5.42 -4.09
CA PHE A 240 -9.42 5.67 -4.04
C PHE A 240 -8.83 6.14 -5.39
N LEU A 241 -8.91 5.31 -6.45
CA LEU A 241 -8.34 5.66 -7.75
C LEU A 241 -9.01 6.90 -8.34
N ARG A 242 -10.36 7.01 -8.24
CA ARG A 242 -11.13 8.19 -8.66
C ARG A 242 -10.58 9.50 -8.09
N ARG A 243 -10.28 9.54 -6.79
CA ARG A 243 -9.69 10.72 -6.15
C ARG A 243 -8.31 11.05 -6.69
N LEU A 244 -7.46 10.03 -6.89
CA LEU A 244 -6.08 10.22 -7.33
C LEU A 244 -5.93 10.63 -8.80
N VAL A 245 -6.71 10.07 -9.72
CA VAL A 245 -6.58 10.34 -11.17
C VAL A 245 -7.63 11.31 -11.72
N GLY A 246 -8.68 11.60 -10.96
CA GLY A 246 -9.79 12.43 -11.37
C GLY A 246 -10.75 11.76 -12.37
N ASP A 247 -11.95 12.32 -12.44
CA ASP A 247 -13.07 11.76 -13.20
C ASP A 247 -12.77 11.66 -14.70
N ASP A 248 -12.10 12.66 -15.27
CA ASP A 248 -11.78 12.71 -16.70
C ASP A 248 -10.80 11.62 -17.15
N LEU A 249 -9.85 11.23 -16.29
CA LEU A 249 -8.94 10.12 -16.61
C LEU A 249 -9.60 8.77 -16.30
N LEU A 250 -10.30 8.65 -15.17
CA LEU A 250 -11.02 7.42 -14.84
C LEU A 250 -12.06 7.07 -15.92
N GLY A 251 -12.88 8.03 -16.37
CA GLY A 251 -13.88 7.82 -17.43
C GLY A 251 -13.30 7.56 -18.82
N ARG A 252 -12.01 7.86 -19.05
CA ARG A 252 -11.28 7.44 -20.26
C ARG A 252 -10.67 6.04 -20.16
N LEU A 253 -10.49 5.53 -18.93
CA LEU A 253 -9.89 4.23 -18.64
C LEU A 253 -10.92 3.15 -18.29
N LEU A 254 -12.12 3.53 -17.85
CA LEU A 254 -13.20 2.64 -17.44
C LEU A 254 -14.50 3.17 -18.05
N VAL A 255 -14.96 2.51 -19.10
CA VAL A 255 -16.12 2.93 -19.91
C VAL A 255 -17.25 1.93 -19.81
N ASP A 256 -18.48 2.37 -20.06
CA ASP A 256 -19.59 1.45 -20.30
C ASP A 256 -19.34 0.63 -21.58
N ASP A 257 -19.71 -0.64 -21.55
CA ASP A 257 -19.64 -1.57 -22.67
C ASP A 257 -21.05 -1.94 -23.13
N PRO A 258 -21.54 -1.39 -24.27
CA PRO A 258 -22.86 -1.69 -24.80
C PRO A 258 -23.11 -3.18 -25.10
N ALA A 259 -22.06 -3.99 -25.27
CA ALA A 259 -22.21 -5.42 -25.53
C ALA A 259 -22.51 -6.24 -24.26
N THR A 260 -22.10 -5.78 -23.08
CA THR A 260 -22.30 -6.49 -21.80
C THR A 260 -23.22 -5.76 -20.84
N GLY A 261 -23.52 -4.48 -21.07
CA GLY A 261 -24.26 -3.62 -20.14
C GLY A 261 -23.48 -3.28 -18.87
N GLY A 262 -22.17 -3.56 -18.83
CA GLY A 262 -21.28 -3.34 -17.69
C GLY A 262 -20.06 -2.49 -18.02
N LEU A 263 -19.13 -2.40 -17.08
CA LEU A 263 -17.90 -1.63 -17.20
C LEU A 263 -16.79 -2.42 -17.93
N ARG A 264 -15.97 -1.71 -18.72
CA ARG A 264 -14.81 -2.27 -19.42
C ARG A 264 -13.59 -1.35 -19.32
N ALA A 265 -12.44 -1.94 -18.98
CA ALA A 265 -11.17 -1.24 -18.95
C ALA A 265 -10.65 -0.90 -20.37
N VAL A 266 -10.07 0.28 -20.54
CA VAL A 266 -9.48 0.79 -21.80
C VAL A 266 -7.99 1.01 -21.61
N LEU A 267 -7.24 -0.06 -21.81
CA LEU A 267 -5.79 -0.12 -21.61
C LEU A 267 -5.06 0.13 -22.94
N ARG A 268 -3.97 0.90 -22.91
CA ARG A 268 -3.12 1.15 -24.09
C ARG A 268 -1.69 0.66 -23.87
N HIS A 269 -1.14 0.90 -22.68
CA HIS A 269 0.25 0.62 -22.30
C HIS A 269 0.39 -0.64 -21.45
N TYR A 270 -0.58 -0.93 -20.57
CA TYR A 270 -0.58 -2.18 -19.80
C TYR A 270 -1.27 -3.29 -20.60
N ARG A 271 -0.47 -4.26 -21.06
CA ARG A 271 -0.91 -5.42 -21.84
C ARG A 271 -0.16 -6.65 -21.37
N TRP A 272 -0.85 -7.78 -21.30
CA TRP A 272 -0.30 -9.09 -20.96
C TRP A 272 -0.76 -10.13 -22.00
N ASN A 273 -0.03 -11.25 -22.09
CA ASN A 273 -0.35 -12.34 -23.03
C ASN A 273 -1.14 -13.45 -22.33
N SER A 274 -0.64 -13.95 -21.20
CA SER A 274 -1.27 -15.01 -20.40
C SER A 274 -1.89 -14.40 -19.14
N ASP A 275 -1.05 -14.00 -18.18
CA ASP A 275 -1.48 -13.53 -16.86
C ASP A 275 -1.10 -12.06 -16.63
N PRO A 276 -1.90 -11.30 -15.88
CA PRO A 276 -1.52 -9.97 -15.41
C PRO A 276 -0.27 -10.03 -14.52
N PHE A 277 0.64 -9.07 -14.72
CA PHE A 277 1.89 -8.94 -13.99
C PHE A 277 2.00 -7.56 -13.32
N MET A 278 2.85 -7.46 -12.30
CA MET A 278 3.16 -6.21 -11.60
C MET A 278 4.28 -5.44 -12.31
N PRO A 279 4.03 -4.27 -12.94
CA PRO A 279 5.10 -3.58 -13.64
C PRO A 279 6.10 -2.93 -12.67
N VAL A 280 7.39 -2.91 -13.03
CA VAL A 280 8.39 -2.19 -12.23
C VAL A 280 8.21 -0.67 -12.30
N GLU A 281 7.69 -0.13 -13.42
CA GLU A 281 7.36 1.29 -13.55
C GLU A 281 6.21 1.71 -12.62
N PHE A 282 5.31 0.77 -12.27
CA PHE A 282 4.28 0.98 -11.25
C PHE A 282 4.88 0.82 -9.84
N SER A 283 5.39 -0.37 -9.52
CA SER A 283 5.78 -0.78 -8.15
C SER A 283 7.08 -0.15 -7.62
N ALA A 284 7.96 0.32 -8.50
CA ALA A 284 9.20 0.99 -8.12
C ALA A 284 9.24 2.49 -8.47
N ALA A 285 8.20 3.02 -9.14
CA ALA A 285 8.07 4.46 -9.37
C ALA A 285 6.64 4.95 -9.15
N ALA A 286 5.70 4.74 -10.07
CA ALA A 286 4.42 5.46 -10.05
C ALA A 286 3.65 5.29 -8.74
N TYR A 287 3.47 4.06 -8.24
CA TYR A 287 2.72 3.80 -7.00
C TYR A 287 3.44 4.26 -5.72
N ARG A 288 4.70 4.71 -5.83
CA ARG A 288 5.45 5.36 -4.73
C ARG A 288 5.11 6.85 -4.58
N PHE A 289 4.06 7.34 -5.24
CA PHE A 289 3.49 8.67 -4.99
C PHE A 289 3.11 8.85 -3.50
N GLY A 290 2.64 7.77 -2.86
CA GLY A 290 2.16 7.79 -1.47
C GLY A 290 3.18 8.28 -0.45
N HIS A 291 4.49 8.19 -0.74
CA HIS A 291 5.53 8.73 0.16
C HIS A 291 5.49 10.25 0.29
N SER A 292 5.10 10.98 -0.75
CA SER A 292 4.94 12.45 -0.67
C SER A 292 3.73 12.81 0.21
N MET A 293 2.67 12.01 0.17
CA MET A 293 1.41 12.21 0.92
C MET A 293 1.51 12.02 2.46
N VAL A 294 2.66 11.59 3.01
CA VAL A 294 2.83 11.27 4.44
C VAL A 294 3.16 12.50 5.27
N ARG A 295 2.31 12.83 6.24
CA ARG A 295 2.57 13.84 7.30
C ARG A 295 3.67 13.37 8.26
N SER A 296 4.31 14.30 8.96
CA SER A 296 5.30 13.97 10.01
C SER A 296 4.69 13.32 11.27
N ALA A 297 3.47 13.71 11.63
CA ALA A 297 2.74 13.23 12.80
C ALA A 297 1.22 13.26 12.55
N TYR A 298 0.46 12.47 13.33
CA TYR A 298 -0.99 12.35 13.23
C TYR A 298 -1.64 12.26 14.61
N THR A 299 -2.80 12.88 14.76
CA THR A 299 -3.71 12.69 15.89
C THR A 299 -4.64 11.51 15.60
N LEU A 300 -4.62 10.46 16.44
CA LEU A 300 -5.48 9.28 16.24
C LEU A 300 -6.93 9.51 16.67
N ASN A 301 -7.15 10.22 17.78
CA ASN A 301 -8.46 10.44 18.39
C ASN A 301 -8.48 11.75 19.20
N SER A 302 -9.61 12.06 19.86
CA SER A 302 -9.84 13.28 20.62
C SER A 302 -9.03 13.38 21.93
N THR A 303 -8.37 12.31 22.36
CA THR A 303 -7.63 12.25 23.63
C THR A 303 -6.12 12.33 23.49
N LEU A 304 -5.59 12.13 22.27
CA LEU A 304 -4.15 12.07 22.00
C LEU A 304 -3.65 13.31 21.27
N GLU A 305 -2.51 13.82 21.70
CA GLU A 305 -1.71 14.79 20.94
C GLU A 305 -1.15 14.15 19.65
N PRO A 306 -0.72 14.94 18.63
CA PRO A 306 -0.14 14.40 17.40
C PRO A 306 1.10 13.54 17.65
N LEU A 307 1.07 12.29 17.21
CA LEU A 307 2.17 11.32 17.37
C LEU A 307 2.95 11.14 16.05
N PRO A 308 4.30 11.15 16.08
CA PRO A 308 5.15 10.86 14.92
C PRO A 308 4.85 9.52 14.24
N ILE A 309 4.82 9.50 12.91
CA ILE A 309 4.50 8.30 12.13
C ILE A 309 5.68 7.32 12.01
N LEU A 310 6.88 7.82 11.70
CA LEU A 310 8.10 7.01 11.55
C LEU A 310 9.00 7.15 12.78
N THR A 311 9.56 6.03 13.23
CA THR A 311 10.40 5.94 14.42
C THR A 311 11.27 4.68 14.36
N PRO A 312 12.42 4.64 15.05
CA PRO A 312 13.22 3.42 15.17
C PRO A 312 12.41 2.30 15.83
N THR A 313 12.52 1.05 15.37
CA THR A 313 11.71 -0.08 15.89
C THR A 313 12.09 -0.54 17.31
N ARG A 314 12.96 0.21 17.97
CA ARG A 314 13.39 0.02 19.37
C ARG A 314 13.51 1.37 20.07
N ASP A 315 12.54 2.25 19.85
CA ASP A 315 12.43 3.45 20.68
C ASP A 315 12.15 3.04 22.14
N PRO A 316 12.93 3.51 23.12
CA PRO A 316 12.64 3.24 24.54
C PRO A 316 11.35 3.92 25.04
N HIS A 317 10.73 4.80 24.25
CA HIS A 317 9.48 5.48 24.59
C HIS A 317 8.33 5.10 23.62
N PRO A 318 7.81 3.86 23.69
CA PRO A 318 6.81 3.36 22.75
C PRO A 318 5.50 4.19 22.73
N LEU A 319 5.19 4.91 23.81
CA LEU A 319 4.00 5.79 23.86
C LEU A 319 4.22 7.17 23.21
N GLN A 320 5.37 7.42 22.57
CA GLN A 320 5.69 8.69 21.91
C GLN A 320 5.64 8.62 20.37
N HIS A 321 5.16 7.52 19.79
CA HIS A 321 5.10 7.35 18.33
C HIS A 321 4.09 6.30 17.85
N LEU A 322 3.71 6.36 16.57
CA LEU A 322 2.71 5.46 15.95
C LEU A 322 3.28 4.12 15.41
N GLY A 323 4.61 3.99 15.32
CA GLY A 323 5.27 2.74 14.94
C GLY A 323 4.73 1.54 15.73
N GLY A 324 4.30 0.52 14.99
CA GLY A 324 3.49 -0.60 15.49
C GLY A 324 4.35 -1.76 15.95
N PHE A 325 4.11 -2.95 15.41
CA PHE A 325 4.83 -4.18 15.76
C PHE A 325 4.80 -4.53 17.26
N ARG A 326 3.73 -4.14 17.96
CA ARG A 326 3.51 -4.30 19.41
C ARG A 326 2.00 -4.16 19.71
N PRO A 327 1.52 -4.54 20.91
CA PRO A 327 0.13 -4.36 21.32
C PRO A 327 -0.36 -2.91 21.17
N LEU A 328 -1.63 -2.75 20.81
CA LEU A 328 -2.30 -1.45 20.76
C LEU A 328 -2.41 -0.86 22.19
N PRO A 329 -1.77 0.28 22.50
CA PRO A 329 -1.88 0.88 23.83
C PRO A 329 -3.32 1.30 24.13
N ALA A 330 -3.65 1.39 25.42
CA ALA A 330 -4.93 1.95 25.86
C ALA A 330 -5.08 3.42 25.42
N SER A 331 -6.31 3.79 25.04
CA SER A 331 -6.72 5.07 24.47
C SER A 331 -6.16 5.37 23.07
N TRP A 332 -5.73 4.36 22.31
CA TRP A 332 -5.14 4.51 20.96
C TRP A 332 -6.04 3.97 19.84
N THR A 333 -7.29 3.60 20.14
CA THR A 333 -8.27 3.33 19.07
C THR A 333 -8.47 4.58 18.22
N ILE A 334 -8.49 4.38 16.91
CA ILE A 334 -8.53 5.45 15.91
C ILE A 334 -9.95 6.00 15.71
N GLU A 335 -10.11 7.32 15.74
CA GLU A 335 -11.32 7.99 15.28
C GLU A 335 -11.22 8.17 13.76
N TRP A 336 -11.86 7.31 12.98
CA TRP A 336 -11.78 7.37 11.50
C TRP A 336 -12.26 8.69 10.89
N SER A 337 -13.11 9.45 11.60
CA SER A 337 -13.50 10.83 11.25
C SER A 337 -12.33 11.83 11.15
N ARG A 338 -11.15 11.48 11.68
CA ARG A 338 -9.88 12.23 11.54
C ARG A 338 -9.06 11.86 10.32
N PHE A 339 -9.44 10.79 9.61
CA PHE A 339 -8.73 10.24 8.45
C PHE A 339 -9.59 10.19 7.19
N PHE A 340 -10.92 10.13 7.34
CA PHE A 340 -11.91 10.22 6.29
C PHE A 340 -13.00 11.22 6.67
N VAL A 341 -13.75 11.71 5.67
CA VAL A 341 -14.91 12.59 5.89
C VAL A 341 -16.09 11.71 6.34
N VAL A 342 -16.36 11.71 7.64
CA VAL A 342 -17.44 10.94 8.27
C VAL A 342 -18.47 11.94 8.81
N ASP A 343 -19.72 11.85 8.37
CA ASP A 343 -20.82 12.77 8.74
C ASP A 343 -20.50 14.27 8.64
N GLY A 344 -19.69 14.64 7.65
CA GLY A 344 -19.26 16.02 7.42
C GLY A 344 -18.10 16.47 8.30
N SER A 345 -17.37 15.54 8.94
CA SER A 345 -16.13 15.84 9.66
C SER A 345 -15.07 16.48 8.75
N THR A 346 -14.18 17.27 9.37
CA THR A 346 -12.95 17.76 8.75
C THR A 346 -11.78 16.87 9.18
N PRO A 347 -11.39 15.85 8.39
CA PRO A 347 -10.25 15.00 8.71
C PRO A 347 -8.93 15.76 8.54
N GLN A 348 -7.86 15.19 9.09
CA GLN A 348 -6.49 15.61 8.76
C GLN A 348 -6.23 15.35 7.26
N PRO A 349 -5.79 16.35 6.48
CA PRO A 349 -5.50 16.16 5.07
C PRO A 349 -4.24 15.31 4.87
N ALA A 350 -4.12 14.67 3.71
CA ALA A 350 -2.84 14.17 3.23
C ALA A 350 -1.88 15.34 2.93
N ARG A 351 -0.58 15.07 2.83
CA ARG A 351 0.29 15.99 2.08
C ARG A 351 -0.05 15.89 0.59
N ARG A 352 0.39 16.86 -0.20
CA ARG A 352 0.28 16.85 -1.67
C ARG A 352 1.08 15.70 -2.27
N ILE A 353 0.89 15.49 -3.58
CA ILE A 353 1.67 14.58 -4.42
C ILE A 353 2.64 15.47 -5.20
N ASP A 354 3.77 15.78 -4.58
CA ASP A 354 4.76 16.73 -5.07
C ASP A 354 6.20 16.25 -4.79
N THR A 355 7.20 17.08 -5.12
CA THR A 355 8.60 16.72 -4.86
C THR A 355 9.04 16.90 -3.40
N HIS A 356 8.17 17.33 -2.48
CA HIS A 356 8.52 17.59 -1.09
C HIS A 356 8.27 16.37 -0.19
N LEU A 357 9.24 16.03 0.66
CA LEU A 357 9.15 14.96 1.66
C LEU A 357 9.26 15.52 3.08
N THR A 358 8.34 15.09 3.94
CA THR A 358 8.35 15.45 5.36
C THR A 358 9.62 14.94 6.06
N ALA A 359 10.05 15.65 7.11
CA ALA A 359 11.33 15.40 7.78
C ALA A 359 11.64 13.93 8.15
N PRO A 360 10.69 13.09 8.64
CA PRO A 360 10.98 11.69 8.97
C PRO A 360 11.42 10.85 7.77
N LEU A 361 10.99 11.20 6.56
CA LEU A 361 11.37 10.52 5.31
C LEU A 361 12.72 11.00 4.74
N ARG A 362 13.26 12.12 5.26
CA ARG A 362 14.52 12.71 4.77
C ARG A 362 15.76 12.20 5.48
N LYS A 363 15.62 11.71 6.70
CA LYS A 363 16.72 11.11 7.49
C LYS A 363 16.21 9.87 8.19
N LEU A 364 16.17 8.76 7.45
CA LEU A 364 15.60 7.52 7.94
C LEU A 364 16.32 7.04 9.23
N PRO A 365 15.61 6.29 10.10
CA PRO A 365 16.23 5.59 11.21
C PRO A 365 17.33 4.61 10.76
N ASP A 366 18.37 4.48 11.56
CA ASP A 366 19.56 3.67 11.29
C ASP A 366 19.22 2.17 11.08
N ASN A 367 18.10 1.71 11.65
CA ASN A 367 17.53 0.37 11.47
C ASN A 367 16.73 0.17 10.17
N VAL A 368 16.50 1.23 9.40
CA VAL A 368 15.86 1.21 8.06
C VAL A 368 16.92 1.42 6.98
N ASP A 369 17.86 2.35 7.19
CA ASP A 369 19.04 2.53 6.35
C ASP A 369 20.25 2.93 7.21
N ALA A 370 21.32 2.12 7.19
CA ALA A 370 22.51 2.35 8.01
C ALA A 370 23.24 3.65 7.65
N ASP A 371 23.16 4.07 6.38
CA ASP A 371 23.70 5.34 5.88
C ASP A 371 22.75 6.53 6.12
N ARG A 372 21.57 6.28 6.72
CA ARG A 372 20.50 7.23 7.01
C ARG A 372 20.04 8.09 5.84
N ARG A 373 20.13 7.54 4.62
CA ARG A 373 19.73 8.22 3.38
C ARG A 373 18.26 8.62 3.43
N SER A 374 17.91 9.63 2.64
CA SER A 374 16.51 9.99 2.43
C SER A 374 15.80 8.87 1.66
N LEU A 375 14.50 8.70 1.94
CA LEU A 375 13.68 7.76 1.18
C LEU A 375 13.64 8.12 -0.31
N GLY A 376 13.74 9.42 -0.64
CA GLY A 376 13.88 9.88 -2.02
C GLY A 376 15.13 9.35 -2.72
N MET A 377 16.29 9.40 -2.05
CA MET A 377 17.53 8.80 -2.56
C MET A 377 17.36 7.29 -2.77
N LEU A 378 16.82 6.56 -1.78
CA LEU A 378 16.61 5.10 -1.88
C LEU A 378 15.66 4.73 -3.04
N ASN A 379 14.56 5.47 -3.21
CA ASN A 379 13.62 5.27 -4.33
C ASN A 379 14.30 5.45 -5.69
N MET A 380 15.08 6.52 -5.87
CA MET A 380 15.76 6.77 -7.13
C MET A 380 16.92 5.80 -7.40
N MET A 381 17.71 5.44 -6.38
CA MET A 381 18.73 4.39 -6.48
C MET A 381 18.12 3.04 -6.89
N ARG A 382 16.96 2.69 -6.33
CA ARG A 382 16.21 1.47 -6.66
C ARG A 382 15.64 1.50 -8.07
N GLY A 383 15.12 2.65 -8.51
CA GLY A 383 14.70 2.86 -9.90
C GLY A 383 15.85 2.65 -10.89
N ARG A 384 17.04 3.19 -10.60
CA ARG A 384 18.27 2.94 -11.37
C ARG A 384 18.67 1.47 -11.38
N ALA A 385 18.67 0.79 -10.21
CA ALA A 385 19.05 -0.63 -10.11
C ALA A 385 18.09 -1.57 -10.87
N LEU A 386 16.81 -1.21 -10.95
CA LEU A 386 15.80 -1.91 -11.77
C LEU A 386 15.85 -1.51 -13.25
N GLY A 387 16.72 -0.57 -13.65
CA GLY A 387 16.81 -0.08 -15.02
C GLY A 387 15.49 0.54 -15.49
N LEU A 388 14.88 1.41 -14.68
CA LEU A 388 13.73 2.19 -15.13
C LEU A 388 14.18 3.24 -16.18
N PRO A 389 13.37 3.53 -17.20
CA PRO A 389 13.59 4.66 -18.11
C PRO A 389 13.48 6.01 -17.39
N SER A 390 13.86 7.09 -18.06
CA SER A 390 13.63 8.46 -17.58
C SER A 390 12.13 8.79 -17.57
N GLY A 391 11.73 9.76 -16.75
CA GLY A 391 10.36 10.24 -16.76
C GLY A 391 9.94 10.85 -18.10
N GLN A 392 10.86 11.62 -18.69
CA GLN A 392 10.72 12.29 -19.98
C GLN A 392 10.50 11.27 -21.11
N ALA A 393 11.27 10.18 -21.17
CA ALA A 393 11.11 9.14 -22.18
C ALA A 393 9.77 8.39 -22.04
N VAL A 394 9.31 8.14 -20.81
CA VAL A 394 8.00 7.54 -20.54
C VAL A 394 6.87 8.48 -20.96
N ALA A 395 6.93 9.75 -20.57
CA ALA A 395 5.92 10.75 -20.91
C ALA A 395 5.83 11.00 -22.43
N ALA A 396 6.97 11.06 -23.12
CA ALA A 396 7.01 11.12 -24.58
C ALA A 396 6.37 9.88 -25.23
N THR A 397 6.63 8.69 -24.69
CA THR A 397 6.04 7.42 -25.20
C THR A 397 4.55 7.29 -24.91
N MET A 398 4.06 7.88 -23.82
CA MET A 398 2.63 7.96 -23.50
C MET A 398 1.90 9.06 -24.28
N GLY A 399 2.62 10.00 -24.92
CA GLY A 399 2.04 11.21 -25.49
C GLY A 399 1.54 12.20 -24.43
N THR A 400 2.07 12.12 -23.20
CA THR A 400 1.74 13.02 -22.08
C THR A 400 2.74 14.16 -21.90
N ALA A 401 3.90 14.09 -22.54
CA ALA A 401 4.87 15.19 -22.57
C ALA A 401 4.23 16.49 -23.11
N GLY A 402 4.25 17.55 -22.32
CA GLY A 402 3.68 18.86 -22.66
C GLY A 402 2.24 19.10 -22.20
N HIS A 403 1.56 18.11 -21.59
CA HIS A 403 0.29 18.36 -20.90
C HIS A 403 0.52 19.01 -19.53
N GLY A 404 0.47 20.34 -19.51
CA GLY A 404 0.74 21.17 -18.33
C GLY A 404 2.12 21.82 -18.44
N GLY A 405 2.16 23.15 -18.40
CA GLY A 405 3.32 23.92 -18.83
C GLY A 405 4.52 23.82 -17.88
N GLY A 406 5.72 23.92 -18.44
CA GLY A 406 6.91 24.28 -17.65
C GLY A 406 7.36 23.24 -16.61
N LEU A 407 7.46 21.96 -17.00
CA LEU A 407 8.39 21.05 -16.32
C LEU A 407 9.83 21.49 -16.64
N ASP A 408 10.26 22.56 -15.97
CA ASP A 408 11.59 23.17 -16.09
C ASP A 408 12.63 22.28 -15.40
N LEU A 409 12.95 21.19 -16.07
CA LEU A 409 13.90 20.16 -15.65
C LEU A 409 15.12 20.22 -16.56
N GLU A 410 16.29 20.47 -15.98
CA GLU A 410 17.58 20.44 -16.68
C GLU A 410 17.95 19.00 -17.06
N GLY A 411 17.36 18.51 -18.15
CA GLY A 411 17.62 17.19 -18.71
C GLY A 411 16.71 16.07 -18.18
N GLU A 412 17.17 14.82 -18.36
CA GLU A 412 16.42 13.63 -17.93
C GLU A 412 16.47 13.42 -16.41
N THR A 413 15.36 12.97 -15.83
CA THR A 413 15.25 12.70 -14.39
C THR A 413 14.72 11.28 -14.12
N PRO A 414 15.00 10.71 -12.93
CA PRO A 414 14.49 9.39 -12.54
C PRO A 414 12.96 9.38 -12.56
N LEU A 415 12.36 8.32 -13.10
CA LEU A 415 10.90 8.22 -13.32
C LEU A 415 10.07 8.65 -12.09
N TRP A 416 10.40 8.17 -10.89
CA TRP A 416 9.67 8.54 -9.67
C TRP A 416 9.69 10.04 -9.37
N PHE A 417 10.85 10.70 -9.52
CA PHE A 417 10.97 12.16 -9.31
C PHE A 417 10.15 12.93 -10.35
N TYR A 418 10.23 12.53 -11.62
CA TYR A 418 9.44 13.15 -12.69
C TYR A 418 7.93 13.05 -12.42
N LEU A 419 7.43 11.88 -12.00
CA LEU A 419 6.00 11.67 -11.76
C LEU A 419 5.47 12.52 -10.58
N LEU A 420 6.29 12.76 -9.57
CA LEU A 420 5.99 13.70 -8.49
C LEU A 420 5.99 15.15 -8.99
N LYS A 421 7.01 15.58 -9.74
CA LYS A 421 7.09 16.95 -10.28
C LYS A 421 6.00 17.25 -11.31
N GLU A 422 5.59 16.25 -12.09
CA GLU A 422 4.43 16.34 -12.99
C GLU A 422 3.13 16.53 -12.21
N SER A 423 2.95 15.81 -11.11
CA SER A 423 1.76 15.95 -10.24
C SER A 423 1.73 17.35 -9.60
N GLU A 424 2.86 17.82 -9.09
CA GLU A 424 3.07 19.17 -8.54
C GLU A 424 2.72 20.28 -9.55
N VAL A 425 3.30 20.24 -10.76
CA VAL A 425 3.18 21.33 -11.75
C VAL A 425 1.84 21.30 -12.49
N VAL A 426 1.30 20.12 -12.80
CA VAL A 426 0.11 19.98 -13.66
C VAL A 426 -1.19 19.95 -12.86
N ALA A 427 -1.16 19.50 -11.60
CA ALA A 427 -2.33 19.30 -10.76
C ALA A 427 -2.21 19.94 -9.36
N ASP A 428 -1.26 20.88 -9.17
CA ASP A 428 -0.93 21.51 -7.88
C ASP A 428 -0.59 20.48 -6.78
N GLY A 429 -0.20 19.26 -7.17
CA GLY A 429 -0.05 18.11 -6.27
C GLY A 429 -1.34 17.65 -5.60
N CYS A 430 -2.53 18.18 -5.94
CA CYS A 430 -3.80 17.66 -5.43
C CYS A 430 -4.10 16.25 -5.94
N ARG A 431 -3.61 15.92 -7.15
CA ARG A 431 -3.87 14.67 -7.89
C ARG A 431 -2.63 14.22 -8.66
N LEU A 432 -2.65 12.98 -9.16
CA LEU A 432 -1.59 12.45 -10.01
C LEU A 432 -1.55 13.17 -11.37
N GLY A 433 -0.34 13.53 -11.81
CA GLY A 433 -0.08 14.08 -13.14
C GLY A 433 -0.43 13.11 -14.28
N PRO A 434 -0.52 13.58 -15.54
CA PRO A 434 -1.01 12.77 -16.66
C PRO A 434 -0.27 11.44 -16.88
N THR A 435 1.06 11.40 -16.76
CA THR A 435 1.87 10.18 -16.88
C THR A 435 1.68 9.29 -15.66
N ALA A 436 1.74 9.87 -14.45
CA ALA A 436 1.59 9.14 -13.20
C ALA A 436 0.23 8.45 -13.09
N GLY A 437 -0.85 9.21 -13.31
CA GLY A 437 -2.23 8.75 -13.28
C GLY A 437 -2.52 7.72 -14.37
N ARG A 438 -1.88 7.82 -15.54
CA ARG A 438 -2.01 6.80 -16.60
C ARG A 438 -1.39 5.47 -16.21
N ILE A 439 -0.19 5.48 -15.62
CA ILE A 439 0.46 4.25 -15.13
C ILE A 439 -0.38 3.62 -14.02
N VAL A 440 -0.77 4.39 -13.01
CA VAL A 440 -1.54 3.88 -11.86
C VAL A 440 -2.90 3.35 -12.32
N GLY A 441 -3.65 4.13 -13.09
CA GLY A 441 -5.00 3.76 -13.54
C GLY A 441 -5.04 2.56 -14.49
N GLU A 442 -4.13 2.48 -15.47
CA GLU A 442 -4.09 1.31 -16.37
C GLU A 442 -3.72 0.01 -15.63
N VAL A 443 -2.77 0.07 -14.69
CA VAL A 443 -2.35 -1.12 -13.96
C VAL A 443 -3.44 -1.58 -12.99
N VAL A 444 -4.01 -0.68 -12.18
CA VAL A 444 -5.12 -1.03 -11.26
C VAL A 444 -6.30 -1.66 -12.02
N LEU A 445 -6.76 -1.01 -13.10
CA LEU A 445 -7.90 -1.50 -13.87
C LEU A 445 -7.59 -2.76 -14.69
N GLY A 446 -6.35 -2.92 -15.15
CA GLY A 446 -5.93 -4.12 -15.87
C GLY A 446 -5.73 -5.34 -14.98
N LEU A 447 -5.20 -5.17 -13.77
CA LEU A 447 -5.13 -6.24 -12.78
C LEU A 447 -6.53 -6.75 -12.43
N LEU A 448 -7.52 -5.85 -12.29
CA LEU A 448 -8.93 -6.23 -12.16
C LEU A 448 -9.47 -6.93 -13.42
N ALA A 449 -9.28 -6.35 -14.60
CA ALA A 449 -9.81 -6.89 -15.86
C ALA A 449 -9.21 -8.26 -16.25
N GLY A 450 -8.04 -8.62 -15.72
CA GLY A 450 -7.40 -9.92 -15.90
C GLY A 450 -7.54 -10.90 -14.73
N ASP A 451 -8.01 -10.48 -13.55
CA ASP A 451 -8.35 -11.37 -12.44
C ASP A 451 -9.71 -12.04 -12.72
N SER A 452 -9.71 -13.36 -12.93
CA SER A 452 -10.91 -14.19 -13.15
C SER A 452 -11.86 -14.27 -11.97
N SER A 453 -11.57 -13.60 -10.85
CA SER A 453 -12.43 -13.51 -9.66
C SER A 453 -12.82 -12.07 -9.27
N SER A 454 -12.42 -11.07 -10.05
CA SER A 454 -12.80 -9.67 -9.80
C SER A 454 -14.24 -9.38 -10.24
N PHE A 455 -14.86 -8.35 -9.65
CA PHE A 455 -16.18 -7.89 -10.10
C PHE A 455 -16.12 -7.44 -11.57
N LEU A 456 -15.07 -6.71 -11.97
CA LEU A 456 -14.91 -6.15 -13.31
C LEU A 456 -14.79 -7.24 -14.39
N ARG A 457 -14.31 -8.45 -14.05
CA ARG A 457 -14.20 -9.57 -14.97
C ARG A 457 -15.40 -10.51 -14.93
N MET A 458 -15.90 -10.84 -13.74
CA MET A 458 -16.97 -11.84 -13.54
C MET A 458 -18.37 -11.26 -13.70
N ALA A 459 -18.58 -10.01 -13.29
CA ALA A 459 -19.87 -9.33 -13.31
C ALA A 459 -19.66 -7.83 -13.56
N PRO A 460 -19.25 -7.42 -14.77
CA PRO A 460 -18.90 -6.02 -15.08
C PRO A 460 -20.05 -5.02 -14.84
N ALA A 461 -21.30 -5.49 -14.78
CA ALA A 461 -22.49 -4.68 -14.44
C ALA A 461 -22.84 -4.69 -12.94
N TRP A 462 -22.08 -5.40 -12.09
CA TRP A 462 -22.29 -5.44 -10.64
C TRP A 462 -22.09 -4.05 -10.02
N LYS A 463 -22.86 -3.78 -8.96
CA LYS A 463 -22.80 -2.57 -8.15
C LYS A 463 -22.87 -2.94 -6.67
N PRO A 464 -22.35 -2.11 -5.76
CA PRO A 464 -22.45 -2.34 -4.33
C PRO A 464 -23.88 -2.62 -3.89
N GLU A 465 -24.02 -3.68 -3.10
CA GLU A 465 -25.30 -4.22 -2.63
C GLU A 465 -25.43 -4.16 -1.09
N LEU A 466 -24.35 -3.78 -0.40
CA LEU A 466 -24.37 -3.46 1.02
C LEU A 466 -24.91 -2.03 1.26
N PRO A 467 -25.45 -1.74 2.46
CA PRO A 467 -25.87 -0.41 2.84
C PRO A 467 -24.75 0.62 2.66
N SER A 468 -25.10 1.78 2.11
CA SER A 468 -24.19 2.91 1.95
C SER A 468 -24.92 4.24 2.05
N SER A 469 -24.15 5.30 2.27
CA SER A 469 -24.65 6.68 2.35
C SER A 469 -25.30 7.20 1.05
N GLN A 470 -24.99 6.59 -0.11
CA GLN A 470 -25.56 6.97 -1.41
C GLN A 470 -25.79 5.71 -2.28
N PRO A 471 -27.04 5.39 -2.68
CA PRO A 471 -27.33 4.21 -3.49
C PRO A 471 -26.50 4.13 -4.77
N GLY A 472 -25.91 2.96 -5.04
CA GLY A 472 -25.04 2.72 -6.19
C GLY A 472 -23.62 3.31 -6.04
N ARG A 473 -23.26 3.83 -4.86
CA ARG A 473 -21.89 4.17 -4.46
C ARG A 473 -21.53 3.43 -3.18
N PHE A 474 -20.23 3.21 -2.98
CA PHE A 474 -19.66 2.61 -1.77
C PHE A 474 -18.23 3.11 -1.63
N THR A 475 -17.89 3.64 -0.47
CA THR A 475 -16.62 4.30 -0.15
C THR A 475 -15.92 3.57 0.99
N MET A 476 -14.68 3.95 1.28
CA MET A 476 -13.97 3.44 2.46
C MET A 476 -14.71 3.73 3.77
N VAL A 477 -15.48 4.83 3.83
CA VAL A 477 -16.31 5.18 5.00
C VAL A 477 -17.50 4.24 5.14
N ASP A 478 -18.17 3.89 4.04
CA ASP A 478 -19.28 2.93 4.07
C ASP A 478 -18.79 1.53 4.49
N LEU A 479 -17.57 1.14 4.07
CA LEU A 479 -16.90 -0.10 4.51
C LEU A 479 -16.66 -0.11 6.03
N LEU A 480 -16.04 0.95 6.57
CA LEU A 480 -15.72 1.05 8.00
C LEU A 480 -16.98 1.14 8.88
N ARG A 481 -18.04 1.80 8.40
CA ARG A 481 -19.36 1.80 9.05
C ARG A 481 -19.99 0.43 9.08
N PHE A 482 -19.95 -0.30 7.97
CA PHE A 482 -20.49 -1.66 7.89
C PHE A 482 -19.70 -2.64 8.77
N ALA A 483 -18.40 -2.41 8.94
CA ALA A 483 -17.55 -3.11 9.91
C ALA A 483 -17.80 -2.69 11.38
N GLY A 484 -18.62 -1.67 11.65
CA GLY A 484 -18.94 -1.18 12.99
C GLY A 484 -17.83 -0.37 13.66
N VAL A 485 -16.90 0.23 12.91
CA VAL A 485 -15.74 0.96 13.46
C VAL A 485 -15.72 2.47 13.17
N ALA A 486 -16.59 2.99 12.29
CA ALA A 486 -16.67 4.40 11.90
C ALA A 486 -18.11 4.94 11.82
#